data_AF-A0A924MQJ5-F1
#
_entry.id   AF-A0A924MQJ5-F1
#
_cell.length_a   1.000
_cell.length_b   1.000
_cell.length_c   1.000
_cell.angle_alpha   90.00
_cell.angle_beta   90.00
_cell.angle_gamma   90.00
#
_symmetry.space_group_name_H-M   'P 1'
#
loop_
_entity.id
_entity.type
_entity.pdbx_description
1 polymer ?
#
loop_
_entity_poly.entity_id
_entity_poly.type
_entity_poly.pdbx_seq_one_letter_code
_entity_poly.pdbx_strand_id
1 'polypeptide(L)'
;ALAPERIMGVETGGCPHTAIRVDASVNLEAIDRMLEKFPGADIVFIESGGDNLAATFSPELSDRTIYVVDVAAGEKIPRKGGPGITKSDLFVINKTDLAPYVGASLEVMEADTRRMRPNRPHVMTNLKTKAGLAEVIAFIEQRGLLVTA
;
A
#
# COMPACT_ATOMS: atom_id res chain seq x y z
N ALA A 1 -13.33 -12.70 -0.73
CA ALA A 1 -11.88 -12.93 -0.88
C ALA A 1 -11.62 -13.42 -2.29
N LEU A 2 -10.40 -13.25 -2.82
CA LEU A 2 -10.04 -13.86 -4.10
C LEU A 2 -10.09 -15.38 -3.98
N ALA A 3 -10.37 -16.07 -5.09
CA ALA A 3 -10.29 -17.52 -5.15
C ALA A 3 -8.82 -17.96 -4.93
N PRO A 4 -8.54 -19.05 -4.19
CA PRO A 4 -7.17 -19.44 -3.83
C PRO A 4 -6.22 -19.57 -5.01
N GLU A 5 -6.72 -20.04 -6.16
CA GLU A 5 -5.95 -20.20 -7.39
C GLU A 5 -5.48 -18.88 -8.02
N ARG A 6 -6.03 -17.75 -7.57
CA ARG A 6 -5.66 -16.37 -7.92
C ARG A 6 -4.69 -15.74 -6.92
N ILE A 7 -4.17 -16.51 -5.97
CA ILE A 7 -3.21 -16.05 -4.97
C ILE A 7 -1.94 -16.90 -5.11
N MET A 8 -0.79 -16.24 -5.23
CA MET A 8 0.52 -16.89 -5.29
C MET A 8 1.43 -16.30 -4.22
N GLY A 9 2.02 -17.15 -3.40
CA GLY A 9 3.07 -16.76 -2.45
C GLY A 9 4.44 -16.78 -3.13
N VAL A 10 5.25 -15.76 -2.85
CA VAL A 10 6.64 -15.66 -3.31
C VAL A 10 7.55 -15.54 -2.10
N GLU A 11 8.47 -16.50 -1.95
CA GLU A 11 9.45 -16.48 -0.87
C GLU A 11 10.68 -15.64 -1.26
N THR A 12 11.04 -14.66 -0.43
CA THR A 12 12.03 -13.62 -0.79
C THR A 12 13.43 -13.88 -0.22
N GLY A 13 13.65 -15.00 0.47
CA GLY A 13 14.97 -15.38 1.01
C GLY A 13 15.51 -14.46 2.13
N GLY A 14 14.67 -13.61 2.74
CA GLY A 14 15.01 -12.86 3.96
C GLY A 14 15.24 -11.35 3.79
N CYS A 15 15.23 -10.81 2.56
CA CYS A 15 15.38 -9.36 2.31
C CYS A 15 14.19 -8.81 1.48
N PRO A 16 13.05 -8.47 2.12
CA PRO A 16 11.84 -8.04 1.42
C PRO A 16 12.07 -6.85 0.47
N HIS A 17 12.86 -5.85 0.86
CA HIS A 17 13.18 -4.71 -0.01
C HIS A 17 13.91 -5.12 -1.29
N THR A 18 14.72 -6.17 -1.28
CA THR A 18 15.47 -6.61 -2.47
C THR A 18 14.48 -7.14 -3.49
N ALA A 19 13.59 -8.04 -3.05
CA ALA A 19 12.58 -8.69 -3.87
C ALA A 19 11.56 -7.74 -4.51
N ILE A 20 11.39 -6.53 -3.96
CA ILE A 20 10.47 -5.53 -4.52
C ILE A 20 11.15 -4.35 -5.21
N ARG A 21 12.49 -4.25 -5.14
CA ARG A 21 13.21 -3.05 -5.61
C ARG A 21 14.49 -3.32 -6.40
N VAL A 22 15.44 -4.05 -5.80
CA VAL A 22 16.80 -4.18 -6.36
C VAL A 22 16.85 -5.35 -7.32
N ASP A 23 16.18 -6.45 -6.97
CA ASP A 23 16.04 -7.64 -7.79
C ASP A 23 14.60 -8.11 -7.66
N ALA A 24 13.76 -7.62 -8.56
CA ALA A 24 12.33 -7.95 -8.60
C ALA A 24 12.04 -9.23 -9.41
N SER A 25 13.08 -9.94 -9.87
CA SER A 25 12.95 -11.08 -10.81
C SER A 25 11.95 -12.13 -10.35
N VAL A 26 12.01 -12.53 -9.08
CA VAL A 26 11.10 -13.53 -8.50
C VAL A 26 9.63 -13.09 -8.50
N ASN A 27 9.37 -11.79 -8.32
CA ASN A 27 8.00 -11.27 -8.38
C ASN A 27 7.55 -11.06 -9.82
N LEU A 28 8.44 -10.64 -10.73
CA LEU A 28 8.15 -10.51 -12.15
C LEU A 28 7.79 -11.87 -12.77
N GLU A 29 8.57 -12.92 -12.46
CA GLU A 29 8.27 -14.29 -12.90
C GLU A 29 6.90 -14.77 -12.36
N ALA A 30 6.59 -14.46 -11.11
CA ALA A 30 5.30 -14.80 -10.51
C ALA A 30 4.14 -14.07 -11.22
N ILE A 31 4.32 -12.80 -11.57
CA ILE A 31 3.34 -12.01 -12.32
C ILE A 31 3.12 -12.63 -13.69
N ASP A 32 4.19 -12.95 -14.43
CA ASP A 32 4.09 -13.55 -15.77
C ASP A 32 3.29 -14.87 -15.72
N ARG A 33 3.61 -15.75 -14.78
CA ARG A 33 2.87 -17.03 -14.59
C ARG A 33 1.41 -16.81 -14.23
N MET A 34 1.10 -15.79 -13.46
CA MET A 34 -0.27 -15.45 -13.09
C MET A 34 -1.05 -14.87 -14.27
N LEU A 35 -0.42 -14.06 -15.10
CA LEU A 35 -1.03 -13.49 -16.31
C LEU A 35 -1.21 -14.54 -17.41
N GLU A 36 -0.31 -15.52 -17.54
CA GLU A 36 -0.52 -16.68 -18.41
C GLU A 36 -1.76 -17.49 -18.00
N LYS A 37 -1.95 -17.69 -16.69
CA LYS A 37 -3.09 -18.43 -16.14
C LYS A 37 -4.39 -17.63 -16.18
N PHE A 38 -4.30 -16.31 -16.07
CA PHE A 38 -5.45 -15.40 -16.03
C PHE A 38 -5.27 -14.24 -17.02
N PRO A 39 -5.33 -14.49 -18.33
CA PRO A 39 -5.00 -13.49 -19.36
C PRO A 39 -5.99 -12.31 -19.42
N GLY A 40 -7.18 -12.45 -18.80
CA GLY A 40 -8.17 -11.37 -18.67
C GLY A 40 -8.11 -10.64 -17.32
N ALA A 41 -6.99 -10.66 -16.61
CA ALA A 41 -6.85 -9.91 -15.36
C ALA A 41 -6.64 -8.42 -15.64
N ASP A 42 -7.49 -7.57 -15.05
CA ASP A 42 -7.36 -6.11 -15.18
C ASP A 42 -6.32 -5.51 -14.21
N ILE A 43 -6.07 -6.19 -13.09
CA ILE A 43 -5.19 -5.72 -12.03
C ILE A 43 -4.48 -6.89 -11.33
N VAL A 44 -3.21 -6.69 -10.99
CA VAL A 44 -2.41 -7.57 -10.15
C VAL A 44 -2.01 -6.81 -8.88
N PHE A 45 -2.32 -7.36 -7.72
CA PHE A 45 -1.87 -6.81 -6.43
C PHE A 45 -0.62 -7.54 -5.97
N ILE A 46 0.40 -6.77 -5.57
CA ILE A 46 1.65 -7.28 -5.02
C ILE A 46 1.77 -6.77 -3.58
N GLU A 47 1.71 -7.69 -2.62
CA GLU A 47 1.92 -7.38 -1.20
C GLU A 47 3.39 -7.65 -0.83
N SER A 48 4.07 -6.66 -0.27
CA SER A 48 5.42 -6.88 0.25
C SER A 48 5.38 -7.66 1.57
N GLY A 49 6.48 -8.33 1.93
CA GLY A 49 6.58 -9.10 3.18
C GLY A 49 6.61 -8.27 4.48
N GLY A 50 6.29 -6.98 4.42
CA GLY A 50 6.47 -6.03 5.51
C GLY A 50 7.91 -5.50 5.60
N ASP A 51 8.05 -4.19 5.79
CA ASP A 51 9.35 -3.52 5.85
C ASP A 51 9.24 -2.17 6.59
N ASN A 52 10.33 -1.43 6.68
CA ASN A 52 10.43 -0.13 7.32
C ASN A 52 10.00 1.03 6.39
N LEU A 53 10.08 2.26 6.91
CA LEU A 53 9.64 3.49 6.23
C LEU A 53 10.41 3.83 4.94
N ALA A 54 11.55 3.19 4.70
CA ALA A 54 12.38 3.36 3.51
C ALA A 54 11.99 2.45 2.33
N ALA A 55 11.03 1.54 2.52
CA ALA A 55 10.63 0.61 1.48
C ALA A 55 9.86 1.29 0.34
N THR A 56 10.22 0.92 -0.89
CA THR A 56 9.61 1.36 -2.13
C THR A 56 9.64 0.24 -3.14
N PHE A 57 8.61 0.13 -3.98
CA PHE A 57 8.63 -0.76 -5.13
C PHE A 57 9.49 -0.18 -6.26
N SER A 58 10.12 -1.05 -7.04
CA SER A 58 10.72 -0.68 -8.33
C SER A 58 9.62 -0.23 -9.30
N PRO A 59 9.85 0.82 -10.10
CA PRO A 59 8.98 1.16 -11.22
C PRO A 59 8.82 0.03 -12.24
N GLU A 60 9.78 -0.90 -12.31
CA GLU A 60 9.68 -2.09 -13.17
C GLU A 60 8.69 -3.13 -12.63
N LEU A 61 8.39 -3.09 -11.32
CA LEU A 61 7.52 -4.05 -10.67
C LEU A 61 6.10 -3.51 -10.45
N SER A 62 5.93 -2.21 -10.27
CA SER A 62 4.62 -1.62 -9.94
C SER A 62 4.37 -0.32 -10.69
N ASP A 63 3.22 -0.24 -11.37
CA ASP A 63 2.73 1.01 -11.97
C ASP A 63 2.26 2.02 -10.92
N ARG A 64 1.71 1.51 -9.81
CA ARG A 64 1.12 2.29 -8.71
C ARG A 64 1.45 1.68 -7.36
N THR A 65 1.60 2.54 -6.37
CA THR A 65 1.99 2.15 -5.00
C THR A 65 1.01 2.67 -3.95
N ILE A 66 0.53 1.74 -3.11
CA ILE A 66 -0.24 2.06 -1.90
C ILE A 66 0.65 1.73 -0.70
N TYR A 67 0.94 2.73 0.13
CA TYR A 67 1.73 2.54 1.34
C TYR A 67 0.83 2.57 2.57
N VAL A 68 0.90 1.54 3.40
CA VAL A 68 -0.01 1.35 4.54
C VAL A 68 0.78 1.38 5.84
N VAL A 69 0.34 2.23 6.77
CA VAL A 69 0.74 2.21 8.17
C VAL A 69 -0.50 2.05 9.04
N ASP A 70 -0.33 1.82 10.33
CA ASP A 70 -1.44 1.85 11.27
C ASP A 70 -1.19 2.79 12.45
N VAL A 71 -2.29 3.22 13.09
CA VAL A 71 -2.25 4.15 14.22
C VAL A 71 -1.49 3.58 15.41
N ALA A 72 -1.52 2.27 15.63
CA ALA A 72 -0.83 1.63 16.74
C ALA A 72 0.70 1.65 16.60
N ALA A 73 1.24 1.87 15.39
CA ALA A 73 2.66 2.15 15.18
C ALA A 73 3.10 3.52 15.75
N GLY A 74 2.15 4.39 16.10
CA GLY A 74 2.33 5.61 16.88
C GLY A 74 2.04 6.91 16.11
N GLU A 75 1.54 7.91 16.81
CA GLU A 75 1.14 9.23 16.27
C GLU A 75 2.24 9.89 15.42
N LYS A 76 3.51 9.73 15.80
CA LYS A 76 4.66 10.33 15.12
C LYS A 76 5.03 9.68 13.78
N ILE A 77 4.39 8.58 13.37
CA ILE A 77 4.78 7.86 12.14
C ILE A 77 4.74 8.76 10.90
N PRO A 78 3.66 9.54 10.61
CA PRO A 78 3.64 10.42 9.45
C PRO A 78 4.82 11.39 9.40
N ARG A 79 5.17 12.05 10.50
CA ARG A 79 6.30 13.00 10.54
C ARG A 79 7.69 12.38 10.48
N LYS A 80 7.84 11.07 10.65
CA LYS A 80 9.11 10.38 10.38
C LYS A 80 9.46 10.41 8.89
N GLY A 81 8.47 10.57 8.01
CA GLY A 81 8.68 10.63 6.57
C GLY A 81 9.16 9.31 5.99
N GLY A 82 10.07 9.39 5.01
CA GLY A 82 10.46 8.26 4.18
C GLY A 82 9.70 8.23 2.85
N PRO A 83 10.21 7.52 1.85
CA PRO A 83 9.63 7.50 0.52
C PRO A 83 8.23 6.86 0.48
N GLY A 84 7.95 5.86 1.33
CA GLY A 84 6.58 5.35 1.49
C GLY A 84 5.59 6.41 1.97
N ILE A 85 6.05 7.37 2.79
CA ILE A 85 5.24 8.47 3.33
C ILE A 85 5.31 9.77 2.48
N THR A 86 6.24 9.90 1.56
CA THR A 86 6.36 11.16 0.79
C THR A 86 6.08 10.96 -0.69
N LYS A 87 6.23 9.73 -1.20
CA LYS A 87 6.26 9.43 -2.64
C LYS A 87 5.29 8.35 -3.11
N SER A 88 4.65 7.58 -2.23
CA SER A 88 3.61 6.64 -2.68
C SER A 88 2.46 7.37 -3.40
N ASP A 89 1.78 6.67 -4.31
CA ASP A 89 0.63 7.23 -5.04
C ASP A 89 -0.56 7.42 -4.10
N LEU A 90 -0.77 6.48 -3.18
CA LEU A 90 -1.74 6.59 -2.07
C LEU A 90 -1.07 6.22 -0.75
N PHE A 91 -1.48 6.89 0.32
CA PHE A 91 -1.12 6.54 1.69
C PHE A 91 -2.32 6.22 2.54
N VAL A 92 -2.24 5.10 3.24
CA VAL A 92 -3.32 4.64 4.11
C VAL A 92 -2.82 4.62 5.55
N ILE A 93 -3.58 5.26 6.43
CA ILE A 93 -3.41 5.16 7.88
C ILE A 93 -4.56 4.32 8.40
N ASN A 94 -4.30 3.04 8.69
CA ASN A 94 -5.31 2.08 9.10
C ASN A 94 -5.47 1.99 10.63
N LYS A 95 -6.53 1.32 11.08
CA LYS A 95 -6.86 1.03 12.48
C LYS A 95 -7.12 2.30 13.29
N THR A 96 -7.85 3.26 12.72
CA THR A 96 -8.21 4.52 13.41
C THR A 96 -8.95 4.33 14.73
N ASP A 97 -9.66 3.21 14.88
CA ASP A 97 -10.30 2.78 16.11
C ASP A 97 -9.34 2.54 17.27
N LEU A 98 -8.06 2.30 16.99
CA LEU A 98 -7.06 2.05 18.04
C LEU A 98 -6.50 3.32 18.68
N ALA A 99 -6.77 4.50 18.10
CA ALA A 99 -6.21 5.78 18.55
C ALA A 99 -6.36 6.04 20.07
N PRO A 100 -7.54 5.83 20.70
CA PRO A 100 -7.72 6.07 22.13
C PRO A 100 -6.90 5.14 23.02
N TYR A 101 -6.56 3.94 22.55
CA TYR A 101 -5.84 2.94 23.34
C TYR A 101 -4.32 3.10 23.29
N VAL A 102 -3.80 3.81 22.28
CA VAL A 102 -2.36 4.04 22.09
C VAL A 102 -1.95 5.50 22.32
N GLY A 103 -2.91 6.35 22.74
CA GLY A 103 -2.67 7.77 23.01
C GLY A 103 -2.29 8.57 21.75
N ALA A 104 -2.87 8.24 20.60
CA ALA A 104 -2.63 8.95 19.35
C ALA A 104 -3.79 9.89 19.01
N SER A 105 -3.49 11.11 18.57
CA SER A 105 -4.46 12.02 17.99
C SER A 105 -4.50 11.87 16.47
N LEU A 106 -5.68 11.50 15.94
CA LEU A 106 -5.89 11.42 14.50
C LEU A 106 -5.72 12.79 13.82
N GLU A 107 -6.10 13.89 14.50
CA GLU A 107 -5.91 15.24 13.98
C GLU A 107 -4.43 15.59 13.79
N VAL A 108 -3.58 15.20 14.73
CA VAL A 108 -2.11 15.40 14.63
C VAL A 108 -1.54 14.55 13.51
N MET A 109 -1.95 13.28 13.41
CA MET A 109 -1.52 12.40 12.32
C MET A 109 -1.93 12.95 10.95
N GLU A 110 -3.13 13.51 10.82
CA GLU A 110 -3.62 14.11 9.59
C GLU A 110 -2.81 15.36 9.22
N ALA A 111 -2.62 16.27 10.18
CA ALA A 111 -1.83 17.48 9.97
C ALA A 111 -0.39 17.16 9.53
N ASP A 112 0.23 16.18 10.17
CA ASP A 112 1.56 15.71 9.79
C ASP A 112 1.59 15.06 8.42
N THR A 113 0.57 14.27 8.09
CA THR A 113 0.46 13.65 6.78
C THR A 113 0.36 14.71 5.68
N ARG A 114 -0.54 15.69 5.83
CA ARG A 114 -0.70 16.80 4.88
C ARG A 114 0.61 17.59 4.69
N ARG A 115 1.39 17.78 5.76
CA ARG A 115 2.71 18.43 5.71
C ARG A 115 3.77 17.61 4.98
N MET A 116 3.81 16.30 5.22
CA MET A 116 4.86 15.43 4.66
C MET A 116 4.62 15.04 3.20
N ARG A 117 3.37 15.05 2.75
CA ARG A 117 2.99 14.70 1.37
C ARG A 117 2.01 15.72 0.78
N PRO A 118 2.45 16.96 0.53
CA PRO A 118 1.59 18.02 0.01
C PRO A 118 1.00 17.61 -1.35
N ASN A 119 -0.29 17.89 -1.55
CA ASN A 119 -1.02 17.62 -2.79
C ASN A 119 -1.09 16.13 -3.23
N ARG A 120 -0.71 15.19 -2.35
CA ARG A 120 -0.83 13.74 -2.60
C ARG A 120 -1.94 13.14 -1.72
N PRO A 121 -2.73 12.20 -2.25
CA PRO A 121 -3.87 11.67 -1.52
C PRO A 121 -3.43 10.78 -0.37
N HIS A 122 -4.22 10.80 0.70
CA HIS A 122 -4.14 9.85 1.78
C HIS A 122 -5.56 9.55 2.29
N VAL A 123 -5.75 8.39 2.89
CA VAL A 123 -7.04 7.96 3.46
C VAL A 123 -6.80 7.38 4.84
N MET A 124 -7.57 7.84 5.83
CA MET A 124 -7.64 7.21 7.13
C MET A 124 -8.70 6.11 7.11
N THR A 125 -8.37 4.92 7.57
CA THR A 125 -9.24 3.75 7.43
C THR A 125 -9.44 3.00 8.74
N ASN A 126 -10.60 2.36 8.84
CA ASN A 126 -10.82 1.22 9.72
C ASN A 126 -11.32 0.06 8.86
N LEU A 127 -10.41 -0.83 8.49
CA LEU A 127 -10.74 -1.96 7.62
C LEU A 127 -11.60 -3.05 8.31
N LYS A 128 -11.77 -3.02 9.64
CA LYS A 128 -12.75 -3.88 10.34
C LYS A 128 -14.18 -3.42 10.10
N THR A 129 -14.42 -2.11 10.08
CA THR A 129 -15.74 -1.53 9.79
C THR A 129 -15.92 -1.12 8.33
N LYS A 130 -14.86 -1.24 7.52
CA LYS A 130 -14.75 -0.78 6.12
C LYS A 130 -14.82 0.75 5.96
N ALA A 131 -14.63 1.51 7.03
CA ALA A 131 -14.52 2.97 6.94
C ALA A 131 -13.30 3.36 6.10
N GLY A 132 -13.49 4.29 5.15
CA GLY A 132 -12.48 4.73 4.18
C GLY A 132 -12.17 3.73 3.06
N LEU A 133 -12.71 2.50 3.09
CA LEU A 133 -12.44 1.50 2.04
C LEU A 133 -12.95 1.95 0.66
N ALA A 134 -14.11 2.61 0.61
CA ALA A 134 -14.67 3.12 -0.65
C ALA A 134 -13.75 4.16 -1.33
N GLU A 135 -13.07 5.00 -0.54
CA GLU A 135 -12.12 5.99 -1.06
C GLU A 135 -10.86 5.34 -1.63
N VAL A 136 -10.38 4.26 -0.98
CA VAL A 136 -9.26 3.46 -1.50
C VAL A 136 -9.64 2.78 -2.83
N ILE A 137 -10.85 2.21 -2.91
CA ILE A 137 -11.35 1.58 -4.15
C ILE A 137 -11.46 2.63 -5.25
N ALA A 138 -12.10 3.77 -4.98
CA ALA A 138 -12.25 4.85 -5.95
C ALA A 138 -10.88 5.36 -6.44
N PHE A 139 -9.88 5.45 -5.56
CA PHE A 139 -8.52 5.77 -5.95
C PHE A 139 -7.95 4.75 -6.95
N ILE A 140 -8.10 3.44 -6.68
CA ILE A 140 -7.61 2.38 -7.57
C ILE A 140 -8.33 2.43 -8.92
N GLU A 141 -9.65 2.59 -8.93
CA GLU A 141 -10.43 2.66 -10.16
C GLU A 141 -10.02 3.85 -11.04
N GLN A 142 -9.89 5.04 -10.43
CA GLN A 142 -9.54 6.27 -11.14
C GLN A 142 -8.08 6.30 -11.60
N ARG A 143 -7.13 5.91 -10.73
CA ARG A 143 -5.69 5.98 -11.02
C ARG A 143 -5.16 4.77 -11.78
N GLY A 144 -5.87 3.65 -11.70
CA GLY A 144 -5.65 2.44 -12.49
C GLY A 144 -6.36 2.44 -13.84
N LEU A 145 -7.13 3.50 -14.17
CA LEU A 145 -7.86 3.64 -15.44
C LEU A 145 -8.86 2.49 -15.70
N LEU A 146 -9.43 1.93 -14.63
CA LEU A 146 -10.39 0.82 -14.71
C LEU A 146 -11.82 1.28 -15.01
N VAL A 147 -12.07 2.59 -14.87
CA VAL A 147 -13.34 3.23 -15.20
C VAL A 147 -13.08 4.34 -16.22
N THR A 148 -13.98 4.48 -17.20
CA THR A 148 -13.98 5.61 -18.12
C THR A 148 -14.48 6.85 -17.38
N ALA A 149 -13.84 8.00 -17.62
CA ALA A 149 -14.20 9.29 -17.02
C ALA A 149 -15.61 9.76 -17.40
#